data_AF-A0A1H8MB29-F1
#
_entry.id   AF-A0A1H8MB29-F1
#
_cell.length_a   1.000
_cell.length_b   1.000
_cell.length_c   1.000
_cell.angle_alpha   90.00
_cell.angle_beta   90.00
_cell.angle_gamma   90.00
#
_symmetry.space_group_name_H-M   'P 1'
#
loop_
_entity.id
_entity.type
_entity.pdbx_description
1 polymer ?
#
loop_
_entity_poly.entity_id
_entity_poly.type
_entity_poly.pdbx_seq_one_letter_code
_entity_poly.pdbx_strand_id
1 'polypeptide(L)' 'MARISISLNLGPMVKIEIEGDSCPEIVEALTGFEKLNHTVDSMFSDLAQRVFPEGVPSGEKDAS' A
#
# COMPACT_ATOMS: atom_id res chain seq x y z
N MET A 1 -9.24 14.43 27.07
CA MET A 1 -9.62 13.08 26.56
C MET A 1 -8.35 12.34 26.21
N ALA A 2 -8.33 11.01 26.37
CA ALA A 2 -7.15 10.23 26.01
C ALA A 2 -7.12 10.06 24.49
N ARG A 3 -5.97 10.33 23.88
CA ARG A 3 -5.76 10.23 22.43
C ARG A 3 -4.94 8.98 22.13
N ILE A 4 -5.34 8.22 21.13
CA ILE A 4 -4.62 7.04 20.65
C ILE A 4 -3.80 7.46 19.44
N SER A 5 -2.51 7.14 19.46
CA SER A 5 -1.59 7.40 18.34
C SER A 5 -0.89 6.11 17.97
N ILE A 6 -1.01 5.70 16.71
CA ILE A 6 -0.36 4.51 16.16
C ILE A 6 0.59 4.95 15.05
N SER A 7 1.82 4.46 15.08
CA SER A 7 2.79 4.67 14.02
C SER A 7 3.25 3.31 13.48
N LEU A 8 3.13 3.11 12.16
CA LEU A 8 3.42 1.86 11.47
C LEU A 8 4.41 2.14 10.34
N ASN A 9 5.50 1.38 10.29
CA ASN A 9 6.41 1.38 9.15
C ASN A 9 6.09 0.15 8.30
N LEU A 10 5.54 0.35 7.10
CA LEU A 10 5.20 -0.74 6.17
C LEU A 10 6.37 -1.11 5.23
N GLY A 11 7.49 -0.41 5.34
CA GLY A 11 8.70 -0.63 4.55
C GLY A 11 9.66 0.55 4.69
N PRO A 12 10.75 0.57 3.90
CA PRO A 12 11.77 1.62 3.99
C PRO A 12 11.27 3.00 3.53
N MET A 13 10.18 3.07 2.76
CA MET A 13 9.67 4.32 2.19
C MET A 13 8.25 4.69 2.64
N VAL A 14 7.58 3.83 3.44
CA VAL A 14 6.18 4.04 3.82
C VAL A 14 6.05 4.00 5.33
N LYS A 15 5.67 5.15 5.88
CA LYS A 15 5.30 5.35 7.27
C LYS A 15 3.86 5.85 7.33
N ILE A 16 3.06 5.25 8.20
CA ILE A 16 1.68 5.64 8.48
C ILE A 16 1.60 6.12 9.91
N GLU A 17 0.93 7.24 10.12
CA GLU A 17 0.55 7.74 11.44
C GLU A 17 -0.97 7.86 11.49
N ILE A 18 -1.56 7.28 12.53
CA ILE A 18 -3.00 7.28 12.75
C ILE A 18 -3.25 7.82 14.14
N GLU A 19 -4.06 8.87 14.22
CA GLU A 19 -4.49 9.48 15.47
C GLU A 19 -6.00 9.39 15.56
N GLY A 20 -6.51 9.08 16.74
CA GLY A 20 -7.96 8.97 16.97
C GLY A 20 -8.29 9.00 18.45
N ASP A 21 -9.55 9.27 18.75
CA ASP A 21 -10.04 9.40 20.13
C ASP A 21 -10.63 8.07 20.65
N SER A 22 -10.82 7.08 19.76
CA SER A 22 -11.37 5.78 20.11
C SER A 22 -10.86 4.63 19.23
N CYS A 23 -10.82 3.41 19.77
CA CYS A 23 -10.42 2.24 18.99
C CYS A 23 -11.28 1.99 17.73
N PRO A 24 -12.61 2.18 17.74
CA PRO A 24 -13.43 2.02 16.53
C PRO A 24 -13.01 2.96 15.39
N GLU A 25 -12.73 4.23 15.68
CA GLU A 25 -12.26 5.21 14.70
C GLU A 25 -10.93 4.78 14.07
N ILE A 26 -10.00 4.28 14.89
CA ILE A 26 -8.72 3.74 14.44
C ILE A 26 -8.91 2.52 13.52
N VAL A 27 -9.84 1.61 13.84
CA VAL A 27 -10.15 0.42 13.02
C VAL A 27 -10.74 0.81 11.66
N GLU A 28 -11.65 1.79 11.65
CA GLU A 28 -12.23 2.29 10.41
C GLU A 28 -11.17 2.93 9.50
N ALA A 29 -10.28 3.75 10.08
CA ALA A 29 -9.17 4.36 9.35
C ALA A 29 -8.22 3.31 8.73
N LEU A 30 -7.87 2.27 9.49
CA LEU A 30 -7.04 1.16 9.00
C LEU A 30 -7.73 0.38 7.87
N THR A 31 -9.03 0.13 7.99
CA THR A 31 -9.82 -0.53 6.93
C THR A 31 -9.87 0.32 5.66
N GLY A 32 -9.98 1.64 5.79
CA GLY A 32 -9.90 2.59 4.68
C GLY A 32 -8.55 2.52 3.96
N PHE A 33 -7.46 2.44 4.73
CA PHE A 33 -6.11 2.32 4.17
C PHE A 33 -5.91 1.02 3.39
N GLU A 34 -6.38 -0.12 3.89
CA GLU A 34 -6.29 -1.41 3.20
C GLU A 34 -7.00 -1.38 1.84
N LYS A 35 -8.21 -0.80 1.79
CA LYS A 35 -8.97 -0.61 0.54
C LYS A 35 -8.23 0.28 -0.46
N LEU A 36 -7.63 1.37 0.02
CA LEU A 36 -6.82 2.26 -0.81
C LEU A 36 -5.63 1.50 -1.40
N ASN A 37 -4.91 0.76 -0.57
CA ASN A 37 -3.73 0.00 -1.01
C ASN A 37 -4.10 -1.01 -2.10
N HIS A 38 -5.19 -1.76 -1.91
CA HIS A 38 -5.66 -2.72 -2.92
C HIS A 38 -6.08 -2.05 -4.24
N THR A 39 -6.73 -0.88 -4.15
CA THR A 39 -7.14 -0.10 -5.33
C THR A 39 -5.92 0.39 -6.11
N VAL A 40 -4.92 0.91 -5.40
CA VAL A 40 -3.67 1.41 -5.98
C VAL A 40 -2.90 0.27 -6.65
N ASP A 41 -2.76 -0.88 -5.99
CA ASP A 41 -2.10 -2.06 -6.56
C ASP A 41 -2.80 -2.56 -7.84
N SER A 42 -4.13 -2.55 -7.86
CA SER A 42 -4.91 -2.90 -9.05
C SER A 42 -4.66 -1.91 -10.20
N MET A 43 -4.66 -0.60 -9.92
CA MET A 43 -4.43 0.42 -10.93
C MET A 43 -3.01 0.33 -11.52
N PHE A 44 -2.00 0.07 -10.68
CA PHE A 44 -0.63 -0.12 -11.16
C PHE A 44 -0.49 -1.40 -11.98
N SER A 45 -1.18 -2.47 -11.60
CA SER A 45 -1.20 -3.72 -12.37
C SER A 45 -1.85 -3.52 -13.75
N ASP A 46 -3.01 -2.85 -13.80
CA ASP A 46 -3.69 -2.50 -15.05
C ASP A 46 -2.83 -1.59 -15.94
N LEU A 47 -2.17 -0.60 -15.34
CA LEU A 47 -1.26 0.27 -16.06
C LEU A 47 -0.05 -0.50 -16.60
N ALA A 48 0.57 -1.35 -15.78
CA ALA A 48 1.69 -2.19 -16.19
C ALA A 48 1.31 -3.11 -17.35
N GLN A 49 0.11 -3.71 -17.31
CA GLN A 49 -0.38 -4.57 -18.40
C GLN A 49 -0.64 -3.79 -19.70
N ARG A 50 -1.08 -2.53 -19.61
CA ARG A 50 -1.29 -1.67 -20.79
C ARG A 50 0.02 -1.16 -21.38
N VAL A 51 1.01 -0.85 -20.53
CA VAL A 51 2.30 -0.31 -20.95
C VAL A 51 3.25 -1.42 -21.41
N PHE A 52 3.18 -2.60 -20.80
CA PHE A 52 3.98 -3.78 -21.10
C PHE A 52 3.09 -5.00 -21.42
N PRO A 53 2.35 -4.97 -22.55
CA PRO A 53 1.38 -6.01 -22.88
C PRO A 53 1.98 -7.39 -23.16
N GLU A 54 3.25 -7.46 -23.56
CA GLU A 54 4.01 -8.69 -23.80
C GLU A 54 4.70 -9.22 -22.51
N GLY A 55 4.44 -8.59 -21.36
CA GLY A 55 5.19 -8.76 -20.13
C GLY A 55 6.42 -7.84 -20.07
N VAL A 56 6.89 -7.52 -18.86
CA VAL A 56 8.21 -6.89 -18.68
C VAL A 56 9.22 -7.83 -19.34
N PRO A 57 10.06 -7.39 -20.30
CA PRO A 57 11.09 -8.25 -20.84
C PRO A 57 11.90 -8.75 -19.65
N SER A 58 11.90 -10.07 -19.47
CA SER A 58 12.68 -10.76 -18.45
C SER A 58 14.15 -10.45 -18.72
N GLY A 59 14.64 -9.37 -18.11
CA GLY A 59 16.06 -9.02 -18.03
C GLY A 59 16.84 -9.98 -17.13
N GLU A 60 16.52 -11.27 -17.17
CA GLU A 60 17.23 -12.36 -16.52
C GLU A 60 17.27 -13.58 -17.45
N LYS A 61 17.90 -13.39 -18.60
CA LYS A 61 18.73 -14.41 -19.23
C LYS A 61 19.99 -13.71 -19.68
N ASP A 62 20.93 -13.54 -18.75
CA ASP A 62 22.38 -13.59 -19.00
C ASP A 62 23.11 -13.16 -17.72
N ALA A 63 23.27 -14.12 -16.81
CA ALA A 63 24.36 -14.10 -15.84
C ALA A 63 24.69 -15.54 -15.42
N SER A 64 25.51 -16.17 -16.28
CA SER A 64 26.41 -17.32 -16.03
C SER A 64 25.81 -18.71 -15.80
#